data_AF-A0A561R1V7-F1
#
_entry.id   AF-A0A561R1V7-F1
#
_cell.length_a   1.000
_cell.length_b   1.000
_cell.length_c   1.000
_cell.angle_alpha   90.00
_cell.angle_beta   90.00
_cell.angle_gamma   90.00
#
_symmetry.space_group_name_H-M   'P 1'
#
loop_
_entity.id
_entity.type
_entity.pdbx_description
1 polymer ?
#
loop_
_entity_poly.entity_id
_entity_poly.type
_entity_poly.pdbx_seq_one_letter_code
_entity_poly.pdbx_strand_id
1 'polypeptide(L)' 'MVPQSDTTGRGEETGDSIAYIRQMLGELRQVAYAEGAEMLCYLIEMAYVEAGDLQAGRRKRSILHHE' A
#
# COMPACT_ATOMS: atom_id res chain seq x y z
N MET A 1 -34.86 16.75 -8.27
CA MET A 1 -34.18 15.46 -8.49
C MET A 1 -32.71 15.67 -8.19
N VAL A 2 -32.28 15.36 -6.97
CA VAL A 2 -30.88 15.48 -6.55
C VAL A 2 -30.25 14.09 -6.74
N PRO A 3 -29.18 13.93 -7.53
CA PRO A 3 -28.54 12.64 -7.64
C PRO A 3 -27.75 12.38 -6.34
N GLN A 4 -28.01 11.22 -5.74
CA GLN A 4 -27.32 10.72 -4.57
C GLN A 4 -26.00 10.04 -4.99
N SER A 5 -24.91 10.49 -4.38
CA SER A 5 -23.84 9.66 -3.80
C SER A 5 -23.04 8.72 -4.71
N ASP A 6 -22.03 9.26 -5.41
CA ASP A 6 -20.85 8.51 -5.84
C ASP A 6 -19.81 8.43 -4.71
N THR A 7 -20.12 7.69 -3.63
CA THR A 7 -19.15 7.41 -2.55
C THR A 7 -18.54 6.01 -2.64
N THR A 8 -18.97 5.20 -3.61
CA THR A 8 -18.58 3.78 -3.73
C THR A 8 -17.29 3.59 -4.53
N GLY A 9 -16.97 4.43 -5.51
CA GLY A 9 -15.80 4.24 -6.40
C GLY A 9 -14.43 4.50 -5.75
N ARG A 10 -14.35 5.40 -4.75
CA ARG A 10 -13.05 5.79 -4.15
C ARG A 10 -12.41 4.65 -3.34
N GLY A 11 -13.21 3.70 -2.85
CA GLY A 11 -12.74 2.54 -2.09
C GLY A 11 -12.04 1.50 -2.97
N GLU A 12 -12.58 1.26 -4.17
CA GLU A 12 -12.08 0.29 -5.14
C GLU A 12 -10.78 0.78 -5.78
N GLU A 13 -10.74 2.02 -6.27
CA GLU A 13 -9.53 2.65 -6.83
C GLU A 13 -8.36 2.69 -5.83
N THR A 14 -8.66 2.89 -4.55
CA THR A 14 -7.61 2.89 -3.52
C THR A 14 -7.13 1.47 -3.19
N GLY A 15 -8.03 0.48 -3.18
CA GLY A 15 -7.66 -0.92 -2.99
C GLY A 15 -6.69 -1.39 -4.08
N ASP A 16 -6.98 -0.99 -5.32
CA ASP A 16 -6.13 -1.25 -6.48
C ASP A 16 -4.78 -0.53 -6.39
N SER A 17 -4.77 0.72 -5.89
CA SER A 17 -3.53 1.46 -5.65
C SER A 17 -2.63 0.79 -4.61
N ILE A 18 -3.19 0.25 -3.52
CA ILE A 18 -2.42 -0.48 -2.51
C ILE A 18 -1.95 -1.85 -3.02
N ALA A 19 -2.77 -2.56 -3.78
CA ALA A 19 -2.37 -3.81 -4.42
C ALA A 19 -1.18 -3.59 -5.37
N TYR A 20 -1.21 -2.50 -6.15
CA TYR A 20 -0.11 -2.09 -7.01
C TYR A 20 1.17 -1.76 -6.22
N ILE A 21 1.06 -0.96 -5.14
CA ILE A 21 2.19 -0.67 -4.24
C ILE A 21 2.79 -1.96 -3.69
N ARG A 22 1.96 -2.90 -3.25
CA ARG A 22 2.40 -4.18 -2.71
C ARG A 22 3.14 -5.02 -3.75
N GLN A 23 2.70 -5.01 -5.01
CA GLN A 23 3.45 -5.65 -6.10
C GLN A 23 4.83 -5.02 -6.27
N MET A 24 4.92 -3.69 -6.38
CA MET A 24 6.20 -2.99 -6.54
C MET A 24 7.17 -3.27 -5.40
N LEU A 25 6.67 -3.31 -4.15
CA LEU A 25 7.49 -3.66 -2.98
C LEU A 25 8.08 -5.07 -3.10
N GLY A 26 7.32 -6.03 -3.65
CA GLY A 26 7.82 -7.37 -3.93
C GLY A 26 8.99 -7.38 -4.92
N GLU A 27 8.87 -6.61 -6.01
CA GLU A 27 9.92 -6.47 -7.02
C GLU A 27 11.17 -5.77 -6.45
N LEU A 28 11.00 -4.65 -5.74
CA LEU A 28 12.08 -3.88 -5.14
C LEU A 28 12.85 -4.68 -4.08
N ARG A 29 12.18 -5.56 -3.33
CA ARG A 29 12.84 -6.45 -2.37
C ARG A 29 13.85 -7.37 -3.06
N GLN A 30 13.51 -7.88 -4.25
CA GLN A 30 14.43 -8.73 -5.01
C GLN A 30 15.65 -7.95 -5.50
N VAL A 31 15.45 -6.71 -5.94
CA VAL A 31 16.55 -5.82 -6.34
C VAL A 31 17.45 -5.52 -5.14
N ALA A 32 16.89 -5.11 -4.00
CA ALA A 32 17.66 -4.84 -2.79
C ALA A 32 18.42 -6.07 -2.28
N TYR A 33 17.82 -7.26 -2.38
CA TYR A 33 18.47 -8.52 -2.05
C TYR A 33 19.64 -8.83 -2.99
N ALA A 34 19.46 -8.63 -4.30
CA ALA A 34 20.52 -8.85 -5.29
C ALA A 34 21.73 -7.93 -5.08
N GLU A 35 21.50 -6.71 -4.59
CA GLU A 35 22.55 -5.73 -4.26
C GLU A 35 23.17 -5.95 -2.87
N GLY A 36 22.72 -6.95 -2.10
CA GLY A 36 23.20 -7.18 -0.73
C GLY A 36 22.82 -6.10 0.27
N ALA A 37 21.80 -5.29 -0.03
CA ALA A 37 21.34 -4.19 0.81
C ALA A 37 20.38 -4.69 1.91
N GLU A 38 20.92 -5.40 2.91
CA GLU A 38 20.14 -6.11 3.94
C GLU A 38 19.15 -5.20 4.70
N MET A 39 19.60 -4.03 5.16
CA MET A 39 18.74 -3.08 5.87
C MET A 39 17.60 -2.56 4.99
N LEU A 40 17.87 -2.34 3.69
CA LEU A 40 16.86 -1.89 2.74
C LEU A 40 15.85 -3.01 2.45
N CYS A 41 16.32 -4.25 2.29
CA CYS A 41 15.47 -5.43 2.12
C CYS A 41 14.49 -5.57 3.30
N TYR A 42 14.99 -5.41 4.53
CA TYR A 42 14.15 -5.43 5.73
C TYR A 42 13.06 -4.34 5.71
N LEU A 43 13.42 -3.09 5.40
CA LEU A 43 12.45 -1.99 5.34
C LEU A 43 11.38 -2.22 4.27
N ILE A 44 11.76 -2.72 3.10
CA ILE A 44 10.83 -3.07 2.03
C ILE A 44 9.89 -4.20 2.46
N GLU A 45 10.42 -5.23 3.14
CA GLU A 45 9.62 -6.35 3.64
C GLU A 45 8.60 -5.90 4.70
N MET A 46 8.99 -5.00 5.60
CA MET A 46 8.06 -4.41 6.57
C MET A 46 6.97 -3.57 5.89
N ALA A 47 7.33 -2.78 4.88
CA ALA A 47 6.36 -2.04 4.08
C ALA A 47 5.41 -2.95 3.29
N TYR A 48 5.90 -4.09 2.79
CA TYR A 48 5.08 -5.08 2.08
C TYR A 48 4.01 -5.70 3.00
N VAL A 49 4.39 -6.04 4.24
CA VAL A 49 3.46 -6.55 5.25
C VAL A 49 2.40 -5.50 5.61
N GLU A 50 2.83 -4.24 5.82
CA GLU A 50 1.93 -3.11 6.07
C GLU A 50 0.91 -2.91 4.94
N ALA A 51 1.36 -2.92 3.68
CA ALA A 51 0.49 -2.81 2.51
C ALA A 51 -0.54 -3.96 2.45
N GLY A 52 -0.14 -5.18 2.82
CA GLY A 52 -1.05 -6.31 2.92
C GLY A 52 -2.13 -6.13 3.99
N ASP A 53 -1.77 -5.58 5.15
CA ASP A 53 -2.73 -5.28 6.22
C ASP A 53 -3.68 -4.13 5.86
N LEU A 54 -3.19 -3.11 5.14
CA LEU A 54 -4.02 -2.03 4.59
C LEU A 54 -5.00 -2.56 3.52
N GLN A 55 -4.53 -3.41 2.62
CA GLN A 55 -5.35 -4.04 1.58
C GLN A 55 -6.45 -4.93 2.18
N ALA A 56 -6.14 -5.65 3.26
CA ALA A 56 -7.10 -6.49 3.99
C ALA A 56 -8.04 -5.69 4.91
N GLY A 57 -7.91 -4.36 4.97
CA GLY A 57 -8.70 -3.51 5.87
C GLY A 57 -8.39 -3.70 7.36
N ARG A 58 -7.26 -4.34 7.70
CA ARG A 58 -6.87 -4.65 9.09
C ARG A 58 -6.25 -3.46 9.83
N ARG A 59 -5.74 -2.46 9.11
CA ARG A 59 -5.32 -1.17 9.68
C ARG A 59 -6.12 -0.01 9.08
N LYS A 60 -6.54 0.93 9.92
CA LYS A 60 -7.08 2.22 9.46
C LYS A 60 -5.93 3.06 8.93
N ARG A 61 -6.06 3.58 7.71
CA ARG A 61 -5.11 4.58 7.17
C ARG A 61 -5.01 5.73 8.18
N SER A 62 -3.80 6.04 8.64
CA SER A 62 -3.58 7.25 9.45
C SER A 62 -3.84 8.47 8.57
N ILE A 63 -4.98 9.13 8.75
CA ILE A 63 -5.27 10.41 8.10
C ILE A 63 -4.56 11.49 8.92
N LEU A 64 -3.25 11.62 8.81
CA LEU A 64 -2.52 12.76 9.36
C LEU A 64 -1.37 13.13 8.42
N HIS A 65 -1.72 13.94 7.43
CA HIS A 65 -0.81 14.93 6.84
C HIS A 65 -1.54 16.27 7.00
N HIS A 66 -1.37 16.89 8.17
CA HIS A 66 -1.64 18.32 8.33
C HIS A 66 -0.31 18.98 7.97
N GLU A 67 -0.32 19.75 6.88
CA GLU A 67 0.81 20.60 6.44
C GLU A 67 1.18 21.64 7.51
#